data_AF-A0A3D9AXP0-F1
#
_entry.id   AF-A0A3D9AXP0-F1
#
_cell.length_a   1.000
_cell.length_b   1.000
_cell.length_c   1.000
_cell.angle_alpha   90.00
_cell.angle_beta   90.00
_cell.angle_gamma   90.00
#
_symmetry.space_group_name_H-M   'P 1'
#
loop_
_entity.id
_entity.type
_entity.pdbx_description
1 polymer ?
#
loop_
_entity_poly.entity_id
_entity_poly.type
_entity_poly.pdbx_seq_one_letter_code
_entity_poly.pdbx_strand_id
1 'polypeptide(L)'
;MKRFLLLFIIGILVQSCARVGSPIGGLKDTLAPEAIGSNIDSARVNVRRDIKELRIDFNEYITLKDINKNLNISPPIKNIKRILPSNIANKYMVIQWTDTLQANTTYNFNFGNAIVDNSEGNVLRYYNFAFSTGEKLDDLNISGVVTDALALKKKSSSDNKMVVGLYQLKDSMDYRQKPYYITKVDDDGYYELNYLAKGKYKIIAFDDDNENSIYNPGKEKIAFQKDTVVVEKSISGLNLKLFPSKKPFKNPELKEMPGGILMTFEGNPEEVKVLSVSEKLKDIKVTHKPKSDSVKIWFDAVKSDVGQTVNEKLEFSYDTGVKQDTVVSFYKYNKKNLMDVISENGGALLPPKTDFKISSTYLIDKINPEKWTLKIDSTTVQPFTAKISETNPYQILITSDFISGKKYQLTIPKTTISSYYEKNAESKRFDFEIDKIENYGLLKVELQNAPTKKYWLQLLDSSEKAIYQKYTSGSSVTFDVLKPAEYIIRILVDNNENGYWDPADFETSTFAEDSYTYYKTAVIRPLWTSTETWDLKDTRVLDISKFGTATSAAKAQSNENKSTKSPTNNSIQNNNSGTRGNKELQLRR
;
A
#
# COMPACT_ATOMS: atom_id res chain seq x y z
N MET A 1 -77.08 43.92 -1.43
CA MET A 1 -75.60 44.05 -1.41
C MET A 1 -74.99 43.76 -0.03
N LYS A 2 -75.46 44.35 1.09
CA LYS A 2 -74.89 44.12 2.44
C LYS A 2 -74.88 42.65 2.92
N ARG A 3 -75.91 41.85 2.60
CA ARG A 3 -75.96 40.41 2.96
C ARG A 3 -74.99 39.53 2.15
N PHE A 4 -74.71 39.90 0.90
CA PHE A 4 -73.74 39.20 0.05
C PHE A 4 -72.31 39.49 0.48
N LEU A 5 -72.02 40.73 0.90
CA LEU A 5 -70.73 41.10 1.48
C LEU A 5 -70.45 40.36 2.78
N LEU A 6 -71.47 40.20 3.63
CA LEU A 6 -71.35 39.47 4.90
C LEU A 6 -71.09 37.97 4.68
N LEU A 7 -71.76 37.36 3.70
CA LEU A 7 -71.52 35.97 3.29
C LEU A 7 -70.13 35.77 2.66
N PHE A 8 -69.64 36.76 1.91
CA PHE A 8 -68.30 36.73 1.33
C PHE A 8 -67.20 36.85 2.40
N ILE A 9 -67.40 37.70 3.42
CA ILE A 9 -66.47 37.85 4.55
C ILE A 9 -66.47 36.59 5.45
N ILE A 10 -67.63 35.98 5.70
CA ILE A 10 -67.73 34.71 6.42
C ILE A 10 -67.04 33.58 5.64
N GLY A 11 -67.14 33.56 4.31
CA GLY A 11 -66.45 32.60 3.44
C GLY A 11 -64.94 32.69 3.49
N ILE A 12 -64.37 33.89 3.74
CA ILE A 12 -62.92 34.09 3.88
C ILE A 12 -62.44 33.66 5.28
N LEU A 13 -63.26 33.82 6.33
CA LEU A 13 -62.90 33.44 7.70
C LEU A 13 -62.88 31.92 7.96
N VAL A 14 -63.55 31.11 7.13
CA VAL A 14 -63.48 29.63 7.20
C VAL A 14 -62.32 29.03 6.40
N GLN A 15 -61.51 29.84 5.71
CA GLN A 15 -60.27 29.42 5.04
C GLN A 15 -59.05 29.44 5.98
N SER A 16 -59.24 29.16 7.27
CA SER A 16 -58.11 28.91 8.19
C SER A 16 -57.60 27.49 7.98
N CYS A 17 -56.73 27.31 6.98
CA CYS A 17 -55.96 26.08 6.81
C CYS A 17 -55.10 25.84 8.06
N ALA A 18 -55.46 24.84 8.87
CA ALA A 18 -54.55 24.29 9.86
C ALA A 18 -53.31 23.75 9.11
N ARG A 19 -52.14 24.34 9.36
CA ARG A 19 -50.87 23.77 8.89
C ARG A 19 -50.69 22.43 9.60
N VAL A 20 -50.83 21.33 8.87
CA VAL A 20 -50.41 20.01 9.33
C VAL A 20 -48.88 20.04 9.37
N GLY A 21 -48.31 20.37 10.53
CA GLY A 21 -46.89 20.11 10.77
C GLY A 21 -46.67 18.61 10.79
N SER A 22 -45.56 18.13 10.22
CA SER A 22 -45.14 16.76 10.42
C SER A 22 -45.10 16.47 11.93
N PRO A 23 -45.62 15.33 12.40
CA PRO A 23 -45.52 14.98 13.82
C PRO A 23 -44.05 15.09 14.22
N ILE A 24 -43.80 15.84 15.29
CA ILE A 24 -42.46 15.91 15.89
C ILE A 24 -42.23 14.49 16.41
N GLY A 25 -41.35 13.74 15.75
CA GLY A 25 -41.00 12.39 16.19
C GLY A 25 -40.53 12.40 17.64
N GLY A 26 -40.59 11.24 18.29
CA GLY A 26 -39.98 11.05 19.60
C GLY A 26 -38.48 11.35 19.57
N LEU A 27 -37.86 11.40 20.75
CA LEU A 27 -36.40 11.45 20.82
C LEU A 27 -35.82 10.28 20.04
N LYS A 28 -34.76 10.55 19.27
CA LYS A 28 -34.05 9.52 18.51
C LYS A 28 -33.61 8.41 19.47
N ASP A 29 -33.84 7.16 19.10
CA ASP A 29 -33.32 6.03 19.86
C ASP A 29 -31.78 5.96 19.75
N THR A 30 -31.15 5.71 20.90
CA THR A 30 -29.69 5.63 21.04
C THR A 30 -29.25 4.32 21.66
N LEU A 31 -30.19 3.46 22.06
CA LEU A 31 -29.90 2.17 22.68
C LEU A 31 -29.61 1.12 21.60
N ALA A 32 -28.69 0.22 21.94
CA ALA A 32 -28.38 -0.95 21.10
C ALA A 32 -29.37 -2.09 21.41
N PRO A 33 -29.56 -3.04 20.48
CA PRO A 33 -30.45 -4.18 20.70
C PRO A 33 -29.93 -5.06 21.83
N GLU A 34 -30.86 -5.62 22.61
CA GLU A 34 -30.53 -6.48 23.76
C GLU A 34 -30.90 -7.94 23.47
N ALA A 35 -29.97 -8.85 23.75
CA ALA A 35 -30.21 -10.28 23.67
C ALA A 35 -31.07 -10.73 24.87
N ILE A 36 -32.24 -11.28 24.59
CA ILE A 36 -33.24 -11.68 25.60
C ILE A 36 -33.36 -13.19 25.80
N GLY A 37 -32.73 -13.98 24.92
CA GLY A 37 -32.75 -15.43 25.02
C GLY A 37 -31.90 -16.10 23.94
N SER A 38 -31.64 -17.40 24.14
CA SER A 38 -30.90 -18.21 23.17
C SER A 38 -31.23 -19.70 23.35
N ASN A 39 -31.03 -20.49 22.30
CA ASN A 39 -31.25 -21.95 22.36
C ASN A 39 -30.16 -22.71 23.15
N ILE A 40 -29.02 -22.06 23.34
CA ILE A 40 -27.93 -22.47 24.22
C ILE A 40 -27.80 -21.34 25.24
N ASP A 41 -27.73 -21.61 26.54
CA ASP A 41 -27.46 -20.53 27.50
C ASP A 41 -26.02 -20.01 27.32
N SER A 42 -25.80 -18.71 27.50
CA SER A 42 -24.43 -18.19 27.54
C SER A 42 -23.66 -18.81 28.72
N ALA A 43 -22.38 -19.10 28.51
CA ALA A 43 -21.50 -19.82 29.45
C ALA A 43 -21.95 -21.25 29.80
N ARG A 44 -22.86 -21.86 29.02
CA ARG A 44 -23.30 -23.24 29.23
C ARG A 44 -22.15 -24.23 29.01
N VAL A 45 -22.04 -25.21 29.89
CA VAL A 45 -21.13 -26.37 29.77
C VAL A 45 -21.89 -27.63 29.36
N ASN A 46 -21.16 -28.67 28.96
CA ASN A 46 -21.70 -29.96 28.51
C ASN A 46 -22.72 -29.82 27.36
N VAL A 47 -22.51 -28.84 26.47
CA VAL A 47 -23.33 -28.66 25.28
C VAL A 47 -23.15 -29.86 24.34
N ARG A 48 -24.28 -30.39 23.87
CA ARG A 48 -24.31 -31.51 22.94
C ARG A 48 -23.53 -31.19 21.66
N ARG A 49 -22.63 -32.07 21.26
CA ARG A 49 -21.75 -31.87 20.09
C ARG A 49 -22.47 -31.96 18.74
N ASP A 50 -23.63 -32.60 18.72
CA ASP A 50 -24.47 -32.76 17.53
C ASP A 50 -25.44 -31.60 17.33
N ILE A 51 -25.40 -30.55 18.17
CA ILE A 51 -26.11 -29.30 17.92
C ILE A 51 -25.54 -28.63 16.65
N LYS A 52 -26.44 -28.09 15.82
CA LYS A 52 -26.14 -27.56 14.48
C LYS A 52 -26.55 -26.11 14.29
N GLU A 53 -27.00 -25.47 15.37
CA GLU A 53 -27.58 -24.14 15.33
C GLU A 53 -27.31 -23.39 16.63
N LEU A 54 -26.87 -22.14 16.50
CA LEU A 54 -26.93 -21.13 17.54
C LEU A 54 -28.01 -20.13 17.16
N ARG A 55 -29.02 -19.97 18.01
CA ARG A 55 -30.08 -18.97 17.89
C ARG A 55 -30.03 -18.03 19.08
N ILE A 56 -30.08 -16.73 18.82
CA ILE A 56 -30.13 -15.68 19.83
C ILE A 56 -31.32 -14.77 19.49
N ASP A 57 -32.24 -14.61 20.43
CA ASP A 57 -33.42 -13.76 20.30
C ASP A 57 -33.14 -12.38 20.93
N PHE A 58 -33.69 -11.32 20.32
CA PHE A 58 -33.49 -9.92 20.69
C PHE A 58 -34.83 -9.25 21.02
N ASN A 59 -34.78 -8.21 21.86
CA ASN A 59 -35.96 -7.40 22.21
C ASN A 59 -36.56 -6.65 21.00
N GLU A 60 -35.74 -6.35 19.99
CA GLU A 60 -36.11 -5.59 18.80
C GLU A 60 -35.61 -6.20 17.48
N TYR A 61 -35.99 -5.59 16.36
CA TYR A 61 -35.57 -6.05 15.03
C TYR A 61 -34.12 -5.65 14.78
N ILE A 62 -33.28 -6.65 14.51
CA ILE A 62 -31.86 -6.46 14.19
C ILE A 62 -31.58 -6.70 12.71
N THR A 63 -30.50 -6.09 12.23
CA THR A 63 -29.84 -6.44 10.97
C THR A 63 -28.39 -6.81 11.23
N LEU A 64 -27.79 -7.58 10.33
CA LEU A 64 -26.38 -7.96 10.42
C LEU A 64 -25.56 -7.21 9.38
N LYS A 65 -24.73 -6.27 9.83
CA LYS A 65 -23.81 -5.51 8.97
C LYS A 65 -22.47 -6.21 8.85
N ASP A 66 -22.05 -6.48 7.62
CA ASP A 66 -20.72 -7.03 7.30
C ASP A 66 -20.37 -8.27 8.14
N ILE A 67 -21.34 -9.15 8.38
CA ILE A 67 -21.19 -10.27 9.32
C ILE A 67 -20.03 -11.20 8.96
N ASN A 68 -19.78 -11.45 7.67
CA ASN A 68 -18.67 -12.27 7.22
C ASN A 68 -17.30 -11.67 7.57
N LYS A 69 -17.23 -10.34 7.72
CA LYS A 69 -16.03 -9.61 8.11
C LYS A 69 -15.87 -9.53 9.62
N ASN A 70 -16.97 -9.48 10.36
CA ASN A 70 -16.98 -9.15 11.79
C ASN A 70 -17.11 -10.37 12.71
N LEU A 71 -17.80 -11.42 12.26
CA LEU A 71 -18.00 -12.64 13.04
C LEU A 71 -16.74 -13.51 13.04
N ASN A 72 -16.14 -13.63 14.22
CA ASN A 72 -15.06 -14.56 14.49
C ASN A 72 -15.57 -15.70 15.38
N ILE A 73 -15.38 -16.94 14.94
CA ILE A 73 -15.72 -18.14 15.71
C ILE A 73 -14.43 -18.85 16.07
N SER A 74 -14.15 -18.99 17.37
CA SER A 74 -12.93 -19.61 17.88
C SER A 74 -13.27 -20.77 18.83
N PRO A 75 -12.84 -22.03 18.56
CA PRO A 75 -12.21 -22.46 17.32
C PRO A 75 -13.14 -22.43 16.12
N PRO A 76 -12.59 -22.35 14.89
CA PRO A 76 -13.41 -22.24 13.68
C PRO A 76 -14.27 -23.48 13.48
N ILE A 77 -15.58 -23.26 13.29
CA ILE A 77 -16.53 -24.28 12.82
C ILE A 77 -16.51 -24.25 11.28
N LYS A 78 -16.27 -25.39 10.63
CA LYS A 78 -16.32 -25.45 9.16
C LYS A 78 -17.77 -25.63 8.69
N ASN A 79 -17.99 -25.36 7.40
CA ASN A 79 -19.27 -25.57 6.73
C ASN A 79 -20.45 -24.83 7.40
N ILE A 80 -20.31 -23.51 7.58
CA ILE A 80 -21.43 -22.64 7.95
C ILE A 80 -22.46 -22.68 6.80
N LYS A 81 -23.66 -23.18 7.09
CA LYS A 81 -24.75 -23.36 6.13
C LYS A 81 -25.46 -22.04 5.85
N ARG A 82 -25.74 -21.27 6.90
CA ARG A 82 -26.50 -20.03 6.81
C ARG A 82 -26.33 -19.17 8.06
N ILE A 83 -26.33 -17.86 7.86
CA ILE A 83 -26.44 -16.84 8.91
C ILE A 83 -27.67 -15.98 8.62
N LEU A 84 -28.52 -15.76 9.63
CA LEU A 84 -29.71 -14.91 9.56
C LEU A 84 -29.67 -13.87 10.68
N PRO A 85 -30.27 -12.68 10.49
CA PRO A 85 -30.94 -12.19 9.28
C PRO A 85 -29.95 -11.84 8.16
N SER A 86 -30.29 -12.21 6.91
CA SER A 86 -29.45 -11.91 5.73
C SER A 86 -29.89 -10.65 4.99
N ASN A 87 -31.20 -10.49 4.73
CA ASN A 87 -31.76 -9.36 3.97
C ASN A 87 -32.95 -8.70 4.66
N ILE A 88 -33.69 -9.46 5.46
CA ILE A 88 -34.91 -8.99 6.14
C ILE A 88 -34.61 -8.99 7.63
N ALA A 89 -34.79 -7.83 8.25
CA ALA A 89 -34.61 -7.66 9.68
C ALA A 89 -35.48 -8.63 10.47
N ASN A 90 -34.97 -9.11 11.60
CA ASN A 90 -35.69 -10.07 12.42
C ASN A 90 -35.37 -9.83 13.90
N LYS A 91 -36.21 -10.33 14.80
CA LYS A 91 -35.96 -10.29 16.24
C LYS A 91 -35.07 -11.42 16.74
N TYR A 92 -34.37 -12.10 15.83
CA TYR A 92 -33.46 -13.18 16.17
C TYR A 92 -32.34 -13.28 15.16
N MET A 93 -31.20 -13.78 15.62
CA MET A 93 -30.07 -14.20 14.82
C MET A 93 -29.93 -15.71 14.87
N VAL A 94 -29.57 -16.32 13.74
CA VAL A 94 -29.32 -17.76 13.64
C VAL A 94 -28.02 -17.99 12.87
N ILE A 95 -27.12 -18.81 13.43
CA ILE A 95 -25.95 -19.37 12.74
C ILE A 95 -26.14 -20.89 12.68
N GLN A 96 -26.22 -21.44 11.46
CA GLN A 96 -26.36 -22.88 11.21
C GLN A 96 -25.08 -23.45 10.60
N TRP A 97 -24.68 -24.65 11.01
CA TRP A 97 -23.52 -25.39 10.48
C TRP A 97 -23.83 -26.88 10.32
N THR A 98 -23.01 -27.61 9.55
CA THR A 98 -23.19 -29.06 9.37
C THR A 98 -22.25 -29.91 10.24
N ASP A 99 -21.13 -29.34 10.65
CA ASP A 99 -20.06 -30.04 11.36
C ASP A 99 -20.45 -30.46 12.78
N THR A 100 -19.88 -31.55 13.27
CA THR A 100 -20.02 -31.96 14.68
C THR A 100 -18.96 -31.24 15.50
N LEU A 101 -19.37 -30.62 16.61
CA LEU A 101 -18.47 -29.87 17.45
C LEU A 101 -17.39 -30.77 18.09
N GLN A 102 -16.21 -30.20 18.31
CA GLN A 102 -15.09 -30.85 18.99
C GLN A 102 -15.48 -31.18 20.44
N ALA A 103 -14.97 -32.29 20.97
CA ALA A 103 -15.21 -32.66 22.37
C ALA A 103 -14.33 -31.82 23.30
N ASN A 104 -14.80 -31.55 24.52
CA ASN A 104 -14.06 -30.82 25.54
C ASN A 104 -13.49 -29.47 25.03
N THR A 105 -14.34 -28.72 24.32
CA THR A 105 -13.92 -27.50 23.62
C THR A 105 -14.86 -26.35 23.95
N THR A 106 -14.28 -25.21 24.33
CA THR A 106 -14.99 -23.94 24.43
C THR A 106 -15.06 -23.27 23.06
N TYR A 107 -16.28 -22.94 22.63
CA TYR A 107 -16.54 -22.16 21.43
C TYR A 107 -16.93 -20.75 21.82
N ASN A 108 -16.21 -19.76 21.30
CA ASN A 108 -16.53 -18.33 21.42
C ASN A 108 -16.92 -17.74 20.07
N PHE A 109 -18.07 -17.08 20.02
CA PHE A 109 -18.59 -16.33 18.89
C PHE A 109 -18.48 -14.83 19.21
N ASN A 110 -17.50 -14.17 18.60
CA ASN A 110 -17.30 -12.73 18.71
C ASN A 110 -17.92 -12.04 17.49
N PHE A 111 -18.91 -11.18 17.73
CA PHE A 111 -19.68 -10.53 16.66
C PHE A 111 -19.13 -9.15 16.25
N GLY A 112 -18.08 -8.65 16.92
CA GLY A 112 -17.52 -7.32 16.67
C GLY A 112 -18.60 -6.23 16.68
N ASN A 113 -18.80 -5.59 15.54
CA ASN A 113 -19.80 -4.54 15.32
C ASN A 113 -20.93 -4.98 14.36
N ALA A 114 -21.16 -6.28 14.20
CA ALA A 114 -22.07 -6.80 13.19
C ALA A 114 -23.56 -6.66 13.54
N ILE A 115 -23.91 -6.74 14.81
CA ILE A 115 -25.31 -6.73 15.27
C ILE A 115 -25.73 -5.28 15.47
N VAL A 116 -26.72 -4.83 14.70
CA VAL A 116 -27.25 -3.48 14.80
C VAL A 116 -28.77 -3.51 14.83
N ASP A 117 -29.41 -2.56 15.50
CA ASP A 117 -30.85 -2.40 15.34
C ASP A 117 -31.19 -1.99 13.89
N ASN A 118 -32.43 -2.26 13.50
CA ASN A 118 -32.91 -1.98 12.15
C ASN A 118 -33.34 -0.52 11.94
N SER A 119 -33.64 0.22 13.00
CA SER A 119 -34.32 1.51 12.97
C SER A 119 -33.32 2.68 12.88
N GLU A 120 -32.45 2.84 13.87
CA GLU A 120 -31.45 3.90 14.03
C GLU A 120 -30.01 3.40 13.75
N GLY A 121 -29.80 2.09 13.72
CA GLY A 121 -28.51 1.47 13.37
C GLY A 121 -27.45 1.56 14.47
N ASN A 122 -27.89 1.71 15.73
CA ASN A 122 -27.11 1.55 16.95
C ASN A 122 -26.50 0.14 16.99
N VAL A 123 -25.20 0.11 17.27
CA VAL A 123 -24.39 -1.12 17.22
C VAL A 123 -24.33 -1.77 18.59
N LEU A 124 -24.63 -3.06 18.68
CA LEU A 124 -24.31 -3.88 19.85
C LEU A 124 -22.83 -4.28 19.79
N ARG A 125 -21.98 -3.39 20.31
CA ARG A 125 -20.52 -3.52 20.24
C ARG A 125 -20.00 -4.66 21.10
N TYR A 126 -18.99 -5.37 20.60
CA TYR A 126 -18.21 -6.37 21.34
C TYR A 126 -19.03 -7.51 21.94
N TYR A 127 -20.19 -7.83 21.34
CA TYR A 127 -21.01 -8.94 21.78
C TYR A 127 -20.25 -10.27 21.59
N ASN A 128 -20.05 -11.00 22.69
CA ASN A 128 -19.41 -12.31 22.71
C ASN A 128 -20.40 -13.34 23.27
N PHE A 129 -20.44 -14.51 22.63
CA PHE A 129 -21.27 -15.62 23.06
C PHE A 129 -20.41 -16.89 23.14
N ALA A 130 -20.26 -17.43 24.35
CA ALA A 130 -19.40 -18.59 24.59
C ALA A 130 -20.13 -19.74 25.26
N PHE A 131 -19.78 -20.97 24.89
CA PHE A 131 -20.24 -22.20 25.53
C PHE A 131 -19.19 -23.30 25.39
N SER A 132 -19.31 -24.37 26.18
CA SER A 132 -18.40 -25.52 26.14
C SER A 132 -19.10 -26.83 25.90
N THR A 133 -18.49 -27.69 25.08
CA THR A 133 -18.90 -29.10 24.93
C THR A 133 -18.33 -30.00 26.02
N GLY A 134 -17.42 -29.49 26.85
CA GLY A 134 -16.86 -30.19 28.01
C GLY A 134 -17.47 -29.74 29.33
N GLU A 135 -16.90 -30.23 30.43
CA GLU A 135 -17.41 -29.99 31.79
C GLU A 135 -17.13 -28.58 32.33
N LYS A 136 -16.27 -27.81 31.67
CA LYS A 136 -15.88 -26.45 32.06
C LYS A 136 -15.79 -25.53 30.87
N LEU A 137 -15.92 -24.23 31.13
CA LEU A 137 -15.59 -23.18 30.20
C LEU A 137 -14.10 -22.83 30.34
N ASP A 138 -13.40 -22.67 29.24
CA ASP A 138 -12.05 -22.11 29.24
C ASP A 138 -12.14 -20.59 29.46
N ASP A 139 -11.27 -20.03 30.30
CA ASP A 139 -11.40 -18.67 30.83
C ASP A 139 -10.10 -17.86 30.76
N LEU A 140 -9.03 -18.43 30.22
CA LEU A 140 -7.76 -17.71 30.07
C LEU A 140 -7.85 -16.71 28.92
N ASN A 141 -7.02 -15.67 28.99
CA ASN A 141 -6.93 -14.65 27.96
C ASN A 141 -5.48 -14.27 27.63
N ILE A 142 -5.29 -13.72 26.42
CA ILE A 142 -4.06 -13.05 26.02
C ILE A 142 -4.41 -11.66 25.51
N SER A 143 -3.74 -10.63 26.03
CA SER A 143 -3.89 -9.25 25.57
C SER A 143 -2.55 -8.56 25.34
N GLY A 144 -2.57 -7.54 24.49
CA GLY A 144 -1.41 -6.72 24.17
C GLY A 144 -1.71 -5.66 23.13
N VAL A 145 -0.67 -5.05 22.58
CA VAL A 145 -0.77 -4.04 21.52
C VAL A 145 -0.03 -4.51 20.26
N VAL A 146 -0.67 -4.36 19.10
CA VAL A 146 -0.06 -4.50 17.77
C VAL A 146 0.30 -3.13 17.23
N THR A 147 1.55 -2.97 16.80
CA THR A 147 2.03 -1.75 16.14
C THR A 147 2.57 -2.09 14.76
N ASP A 148 2.43 -1.19 13.79
CA ASP A 148 3.07 -1.33 12.48
C ASP A 148 4.39 -0.57 12.47
N ALA A 149 5.48 -1.29 12.25
CA ALA A 149 6.84 -0.75 12.33
C ALA A 149 7.10 0.39 11.34
N LEU A 150 6.41 0.36 10.19
CA LEU A 150 6.64 1.28 9.09
C LEU A 150 5.47 2.23 8.86
N ALA A 151 4.33 2.03 9.54
CA ALA A 151 3.20 2.95 9.42
C ALA A 151 3.58 4.32 9.97
N LEU A 152 3.32 5.34 9.14
CA LEU A 152 3.49 6.73 9.56
C LEU A 152 2.18 7.26 10.16
N LYS A 153 1.02 6.81 9.65
CA LYS A 153 -0.34 7.23 10.07
C LYS A 153 -1.02 6.17 10.94
N LYS A 154 -1.76 6.59 11.96
CA LYS A 154 -2.78 5.73 12.59
C LYS A 154 -3.85 5.39 11.55
N LYS A 155 -4.18 4.10 11.40
CA LYS A 155 -5.30 3.65 10.56
C LYS A 155 -6.61 4.00 11.29
N SER A 156 -7.60 4.52 10.57
CA SER A 156 -8.96 4.74 11.11
C SER A 156 -9.72 3.41 11.25
N SER A 157 -10.86 3.40 11.95
CA SER A 157 -11.67 2.20 12.20
C SER A 157 -12.11 1.41 10.97
N SER A 158 -12.22 2.06 9.80
CA SER A 158 -12.53 1.39 8.54
C SER A 158 -11.32 0.75 7.87
N ASP A 159 -10.12 1.21 8.22
CA ASP A 159 -8.87 0.89 7.54
C ASP A 159 -7.99 -0.06 8.36
N ASN A 160 -8.25 -0.19 9.67
CA ASN A 160 -7.54 -1.13 10.52
C ASN A 160 -8.04 -2.57 10.28
N LYS A 161 -7.23 -3.35 9.58
CA LYS A 161 -7.49 -4.75 9.24
C LYS A 161 -6.56 -5.71 9.99
N MET A 162 -5.89 -5.22 11.04
CA MET A 162 -4.99 -6.05 11.82
C MET A 162 -5.79 -7.10 12.61
N VAL A 163 -5.29 -8.34 12.59
CA VAL A 163 -5.83 -9.44 13.38
C VAL A 163 -4.71 -10.13 14.15
N VAL A 164 -5.04 -10.73 15.29
CA VAL A 164 -4.13 -11.59 16.05
C VAL A 164 -4.69 -13.00 16.10
N GLY A 165 -3.87 -13.97 15.71
CA GLY A 165 -4.21 -15.38 15.62
C GLY A 165 -3.32 -16.26 16.47
N LEU A 166 -3.91 -17.22 17.17
CA LEU A 166 -3.21 -18.33 17.83
C LEU A 166 -3.42 -19.63 17.07
N TYR A 167 -2.33 -20.33 16.79
CA TYR A 167 -2.33 -21.67 16.24
C TYR A 167 -1.86 -22.64 17.33
N GLN A 168 -2.64 -23.70 17.59
CA GLN A 168 -2.19 -24.77 18.49
C GLN A 168 -0.90 -25.39 17.96
N LEU A 169 0.11 -25.52 18.82
CA LEU A 169 1.40 -26.09 18.43
C LEU A 169 1.22 -27.58 18.06
N LYS A 170 1.71 -27.95 16.87
CA LYS A 170 1.74 -29.31 16.32
C LYS A 170 3.08 -29.56 15.64
N ASP A 171 3.42 -30.82 15.39
CA ASP A 171 4.67 -31.21 14.73
C ASP A 171 4.79 -30.62 13.32
N SER A 172 3.66 -30.56 12.60
CA SER A 172 3.54 -29.87 11.32
C SER A 172 2.52 -28.75 11.45
N MET A 173 2.99 -27.53 11.23
CA MET A 173 2.17 -26.32 11.29
C MET A 173 1.72 -25.94 9.89
N ASP A 174 0.41 -25.78 9.72
CA ASP A 174 -0.17 -25.18 8.52
C ASP A 174 -0.82 -23.85 8.90
N TYR A 175 -0.26 -22.76 8.37
CA TYR A 175 -0.74 -21.39 8.57
C TYR A 175 -1.63 -20.90 7.43
N ARG A 176 -1.91 -21.73 6.42
CA ARG A 176 -2.83 -21.44 5.30
C ARG A 176 -4.30 -21.72 5.64
N GLN A 177 -4.59 -21.78 6.93
CA GLN A 177 -5.92 -21.97 7.50
C GLN A 177 -6.17 -20.90 8.57
N LYS A 178 -7.44 -20.74 8.93
CA LYS A 178 -7.83 -19.83 10.00
C LYS A 178 -7.15 -20.23 11.32
N PRO A 179 -6.67 -19.27 12.12
CA PRO A 179 -6.17 -19.53 13.46
C PRO A 179 -7.18 -20.30 14.32
N TYR A 180 -6.68 -21.02 15.32
CA TYR A 180 -7.53 -21.69 16.31
C TYR A 180 -8.23 -20.69 17.21
N TYR A 181 -7.56 -19.59 17.59
CA TYR A 181 -8.21 -18.43 18.19
C TYR A 181 -7.86 -17.20 17.37
N ILE A 182 -8.83 -16.32 17.10
CA ILE A 182 -8.59 -15.08 16.38
C ILE A 182 -9.39 -13.93 16.97
N THR A 183 -8.78 -12.75 16.98
CA THR A 183 -9.43 -11.50 17.35
C THR A 183 -9.00 -10.38 16.42
N LYS A 184 -9.83 -9.35 16.29
CA LYS A 184 -9.45 -8.12 15.60
C LYS A 184 -8.69 -7.22 16.56
N VAL A 185 -7.77 -6.44 16.01
CA VAL A 185 -7.11 -5.36 16.72
C VAL A 185 -7.97 -4.10 16.59
N ASP A 186 -8.13 -3.35 17.67
CA ASP A 186 -8.81 -2.06 17.63
C ASP A 186 -7.92 -0.93 17.09
N ASP A 187 -8.49 0.27 16.94
CA ASP A 187 -7.82 1.43 16.32
C ASP A 187 -6.61 1.96 17.10
N ASP A 188 -6.55 1.67 18.40
CA ASP A 188 -5.41 2.02 19.24
C ASP A 188 -4.35 0.90 19.27
N GLY A 189 -4.57 -0.17 18.51
CA GLY A 189 -3.67 -1.30 18.40
C GLY A 189 -3.92 -2.36 19.47
N TYR A 190 -4.88 -2.19 20.38
CA TYR A 190 -5.14 -3.17 21.42
C TYR A 190 -5.86 -4.40 20.87
N TYR A 191 -5.51 -5.57 21.40
CA TYR A 191 -6.17 -6.82 21.08
C TYR A 191 -6.36 -7.66 22.34
N GLU A 192 -7.42 -8.48 22.31
CA GLU A 192 -7.71 -9.44 23.37
C GLU A 192 -8.31 -10.72 22.80
N LEU A 193 -7.68 -11.84 23.15
CA LEU A 193 -8.10 -13.19 22.85
C LEU A 193 -8.66 -13.81 24.13
N ASN A 194 -9.95 -14.15 24.12
CA ASN A 194 -10.68 -14.65 25.28
C ASN A 194 -11.06 -16.13 25.14
N TYR A 195 -11.42 -16.74 26.27
CA TYR A 195 -11.86 -18.14 26.37
C TYR A 195 -10.82 -19.14 25.88
N LEU A 196 -9.56 -18.93 26.27
CA LEU A 196 -8.43 -19.74 25.83
C LEU A 196 -8.25 -20.97 26.71
N ALA A 197 -8.23 -22.14 26.09
CA ALA A 197 -7.78 -23.36 26.73
C ALA A 197 -6.30 -23.31 27.10
N LYS A 198 -5.91 -24.04 28.14
CA LYS A 198 -4.49 -24.25 28.47
C LYS A 198 -3.79 -25.00 27.35
N GLY A 199 -2.56 -24.58 27.02
CA GLY A 199 -1.80 -25.25 25.98
C GLY A 199 -0.61 -24.46 25.45
N LYS A 200 -0.02 -24.99 24.38
CA LYS A 200 1.11 -24.39 23.68
C LYS A 200 0.65 -23.86 22.33
N TYR A 201 0.98 -22.61 22.04
CA TYR A 201 0.51 -21.89 20.86
C TYR A 201 1.64 -21.17 20.14
N LYS A 202 1.48 -21.00 18.82
CA LYS A 202 2.18 -19.99 18.05
C LYS A 202 1.26 -18.80 17.85
N ILE A 203 1.76 -17.61 18.14
CA ILE A 203 1.04 -16.35 17.95
C ILE A 203 1.57 -15.63 16.73
N ILE A 204 0.64 -15.16 15.90
CA ILE A 204 0.94 -14.24 14.80
C ILE A 204 -0.05 -13.08 14.81
N ALA A 205 0.38 -11.92 14.36
CA ALA A 205 -0.51 -10.85 13.91
C ALA A 205 -0.23 -10.56 12.44
N PHE A 206 -1.26 -10.20 11.69
CA PHE A 206 -1.12 -9.83 10.28
C PHE A 206 -2.17 -8.78 9.88
N ASP A 207 -1.85 -8.01 8.84
CA ASP A 207 -2.81 -7.13 8.16
C ASP A 207 -3.67 -8.00 7.22
N ASP A 208 -4.90 -8.34 7.61
CA ASP A 208 -5.83 -9.18 6.84
C ASP A 208 -6.50 -8.37 5.71
N ASP A 209 -5.70 -7.94 4.73
CA ASP A 209 -6.12 -6.99 3.69
C ASP A 209 -7.32 -7.49 2.88
N ASN A 210 -7.39 -8.80 2.64
CA ASN A 210 -8.48 -9.45 1.91
C ASN A 210 -9.61 -9.97 2.82
N GLU A 211 -9.51 -9.74 4.13
CA GLU A 211 -10.52 -10.02 5.15
C GLU A 211 -10.99 -11.49 5.18
N ASN A 212 -10.09 -12.44 4.90
CA ASN A 212 -10.40 -13.86 4.92
C ASN A 212 -9.93 -14.57 6.21
N SER A 213 -9.23 -13.85 7.09
CA SER A 213 -8.67 -14.34 8.35
C SER A 213 -7.62 -15.44 8.21
N ILE A 214 -6.90 -15.45 7.09
CA ILE A 214 -5.84 -16.41 6.76
C ILE A 214 -4.63 -15.64 6.27
N TYR A 215 -3.53 -15.75 7.01
CA TYR A 215 -2.29 -15.09 6.66
C TYR A 215 -1.81 -15.47 5.24
N ASN A 216 -1.45 -14.46 4.45
CA ASN A 216 -0.92 -14.61 3.10
C ASN A 216 0.54 -14.11 3.01
N PRO A 217 1.52 -15.03 3.08
CA PRO A 217 2.94 -14.68 3.00
C PRO A 217 3.27 -13.81 1.80
N GLY A 218 4.02 -12.73 2.04
CA GLY A 218 4.49 -11.80 1.02
C GLY A 218 3.47 -10.78 0.52
N LYS A 219 2.18 -10.95 0.84
CA LYS A 219 1.12 -9.98 0.54
C LYS A 219 0.76 -9.15 1.76
N GLU A 220 0.74 -9.79 2.91
CA GLU A 220 0.32 -9.18 4.17
C GLU A 220 1.53 -8.93 5.07
N LYS A 221 1.49 -7.85 5.85
CA LYS A 221 2.47 -7.63 6.93
C LYS A 221 2.28 -8.69 8.01
N ILE A 222 3.34 -9.04 8.71
CA ILE A 222 3.32 -10.05 9.77
C ILE A 222 4.13 -9.62 11.00
N ALA A 223 3.66 -10.05 12.15
CA ALA A 223 4.34 -10.07 13.43
C ALA A 223 4.21 -11.47 14.02
N PHE A 224 5.24 -11.95 14.69
CA PHE A 224 5.20 -13.26 15.35
C PHE A 224 6.13 -13.28 16.55
N GLN A 225 5.97 -14.26 17.42
CA GLN A 225 6.96 -14.61 18.44
C GLN A 225 7.77 -15.82 17.96
N LYS A 226 9.10 -15.76 18.13
CA LYS A 226 9.97 -16.90 17.80
C LYS A 226 9.66 -18.08 18.71
N ASP A 227 9.56 -17.79 20.00
CA ASP A 227 9.27 -18.80 21.01
C ASP A 227 7.79 -19.16 21.06
N THR A 228 7.53 -20.38 21.52
CA THR A 228 6.17 -20.86 21.75
C THR A 228 5.54 -20.14 22.93
N VAL A 229 4.29 -19.71 22.77
CA VAL A 229 3.50 -19.13 23.86
C VAL A 229 2.86 -20.26 24.66
N VAL A 230 3.24 -20.38 25.93
CA VAL A 230 2.69 -21.39 26.85
C VAL A 230 1.63 -20.74 27.71
N VAL A 231 0.37 -21.14 27.50
CA VAL A 231 -0.81 -20.59 28.19
C VAL A 231 -1.19 -21.51 29.33
N GLU A 232 -0.73 -21.16 30.54
CA GLU A 232 -1.14 -21.80 31.81
C GLU A 232 -1.95 -20.87 32.71
N LYS A 233 -1.83 -19.57 32.45
CA LYS A 233 -2.52 -18.43 33.08
C LYS A 233 -2.73 -17.35 32.03
N SER A 234 -3.61 -16.39 32.29
CA SER A 234 -3.79 -15.24 31.40
C SER A 234 -2.50 -14.43 31.27
N ILE A 235 -2.26 -13.92 30.06
CA ILE A 235 -1.05 -13.17 29.70
C ILE A 235 -1.47 -11.78 29.26
N SER A 236 -0.93 -10.74 29.90
CA SER A 236 -1.17 -9.35 29.50
C SER A 236 0.14 -8.70 29.06
N GLY A 237 0.05 -7.75 28.14
CA GLY A 237 1.20 -7.00 27.61
C GLY A 237 2.03 -7.76 26.57
N LEU A 238 1.45 -8.75 25.89
CA LEU A 238 2.13 -9.47 24.81
C LEU A 238 2.10 -8.64 23.52
N ASN A 239 3.01 -7.67 23.42
CA ASN A 239 3.04 -6.74 22.30
C ASN A 239 3.63 -7.38 21.03
N LEU A 240 3.12 -6.98 19.87
CA LEU A 240 3.52 -7.47 18.56
C LEU A 240 3.82 -6.28 17.63
N LYS A 241 4.83 -6.43 16.76
CA LYS A 241 5.24 -5.38 15.82
C LYS A 241 5.21 -5.95 14.40
N LEU A 242 4.31 -5.44 13.57
CA LEU A 242 4.12 -5.83 12.17
C LEU A 242 5.25 -5.27 11.31
N PHE A 243 5.76 -6.12 10.43
CA PHE A 243 6.71 -5.75 9.38
C PHE A 243 6.24 -6.31 8.04
N PRO A 244 6.69 -5.76 6.90
CA PRO A 244 6.52 -6.42 5.62
C PRO A 244 6.99 -7.88 5.69
N SER A 245 6.23 -8.79 5.10
CA SER A 245 6.64 -10.19 4.95
C SER A 245 7.54 -10.36 3.73
N LYS A 246 8.56 -11.21 3.85
CA LYS A 246 9.27 -11.77 2.72
C LYS A 246 8.30 -12.46 1.77
N LYS A 247 8.48 -12.24 0.47
CA LYS A 247 7.66 -12.86 -0.57
C LYS A 247 8.11 -14.31 -0.80
N PRO A 248 7.18 -15.28 -0.84
CA PRO A 248 7.53 -16.63 -1.23
C PRO A 248 7.97 -16.67 -2.70
N PHE A 249 8.78 -17.65 -3.06
CA PHE A 249 9.16 -17.84 -4.45
C PHE A 249 7.96 -18.25 -5.30
N LYS A 250 7.83 -17.66 -6.49
CA LYS A 250 6.89 -18.10 -7.53
C LYS A 250 7.61 -18.26 -8.86
N ASN A 251 7.03 -19.09 -9.72
CA ASN A 251 7.50 -19.27 -11.08
C ASN A 251 7.60 -17.91 -11.80
N PRO A 252 8.67 -17.70 -12.59
CA PRO A 252 8.89 -16.41 -13.21
C PRO A 252 7.87 -16.13 -14.31
N GLU A 253 7.51 -14.85 -14.45
CA GLU A 253 6.77 -14.33 -15.60
C GLU A 253 7.73 -13.68 -16.59
N LEU A 254 7.47 -13.85 -17.89
CA LEU A 254 8.24 -13.22 -18.97
C LEU A 254 7.42 -12.12 -19.64
N LYS A 255 8.01 -10.93 -19.78
CA LYS A 255 7.42 -9.80 -20.51
C LYS A 255 8.42 -9.24 -21.51
N GLU A 256 7.92 -8.85 -22.69
CA GLU A 256 8.72 -8.11 -23.66
C GLU A 256 9.17 -6.78 -23.05
N MET A 257 10.41 -6.39 -23.32
CA MET A 257 10.93 -5.07 -23.01
C MET A 257 11.80 -4.58 -24.17
N PRO A 258 12.07 -3.26 -24.27
CA PRO A 258 13.03 -2.77 -25.25
C PRO A 258 14.37 -3.50 -25.13
N GLY A 259 14.81 -4.13 -26.22
CA GLY A 259 16.08 -4.87 -26.31
C GLY A 259 16.04 -6.33 -25.88
N GLY A 260 14.88 -6.86 -25.47
CA GLY A 260 14.73 -8.28 -25.19
C GLY A 260 13.56 -8.62 -24.27
N ILE A 261 13.83 -9.41 -23.22
CA ILE A 261 12.81 -9.96 -22.32
C ILE A 261 13.17 -9.66 -20.87
N LEU A 262 12.17 -9.19 -20.11
CA LEU A 262 12.21 -9.10 -18.67
C LEU A 262 11.61 -10.39 -18.08
N MET A 263 12.40 -11.08 -17.27
CA MET A 263 12.00 -12.22 -16.47
C MET A 263 11.86 -11.76 -15.01
N THR A 264 10.63 -11.78 -14.50
CA THR A 264 10.32 -11.37 -13.12
C THR A 264 10.09 -12.57 -12.22
N PHE A 265 10.72 -12.59 -11.05
CA PHE A 265 10.64 -13.61 -10.01
C PHE A 265 9.95 -13.06 -8.77
N GLU A 266 9.30 -13.91 -7.99
CA GLU A 266 9.00 -13.58 -6.58
C GLU A 266 10.08 -14.21 -5.69
N GLY A 267 10.40 -13.58 -4.55
CA GLY A 267 11.35 -14.11 -3.56
C GLY A 267 12.77 -13.54 -3.61
N ASN A 268 13.05 -12.56 -4.48
CA ASN A 268 14.31 -11.79 -4.51
C ASN A 268 15.57 -12.67 -4.49
N PRO A 269 15.78 -13.53 -5.50
CA PRO A 269 16.91 -14.45 -5.54
C PRO A 269 18.25 -13.70 -5.55
N GLU A 270 19.27 -14.28 -4.93
CA GLU A 270 20.61 -13.69 -4.86
C GLU A 270 21.28 -13.67 -6.25
N GLU A 271 21.16 -14.77 -7.00
CA GLU A 271 21.65 -14.88 -8.37
C GLU A 271 20.62 -15.64 -9.20
N VAL A 272 20.51 -15.29 -10.48
CA VAL A 272 19.76 -16.09 -11.45
C VAL A 272 20.60 -16.33 -12.70
N LYS A 273 20.86 -17.60 -13.00
CA LYS A 273 21.51 -18.02 -14.24
C LYS A 273 20.44 -18.33 -15.27
N VAL A 274 20.54 -17.72 -16.44
CA VAL A 274 19.59 -17.92 -17.54
C VAL A 274 20.33 -18.35 -18.80
N LEU A 275 19.83 -19.41 -19.45
CA LEU A 275 20.33 -19.87 -20.75
C LEU A 275 19.18 -19.99 -21.74
N SER A 276 19.43 -19.60 -22.99
CA SER A 276 18.48 -19.84 -24.07
C SER A 276 18.48 -21.30 -24.49
N VAL A 277 17.29 -21.90 -24.52
CA VAL A 277 17.06 -23.26 -25.00
C VAL A 277 16.68 -23.25 -26.48
N SER A 278 16.16 -22.14 -26.99
CA SER A 278 15.77 -21.96 -28.40
C SER A 278 16.93 -22.19 -29.38
N GLU A 279 16.65 -22.80 -30.54
CA GLU A 279 17.66 -23.10 -31.57
C GLU A 279 18.21 -21.84 -32.24
N LYS A 280 17.34 -20.90 -32.63
CA LYS A 280 17.72 -19.67 -33.33
C LYS A 280 18.43 -18.64 -32.45
N LEU A 281 18.09 -18.61 -31.16
CA LEU A 281 18.53 -17.56 -30.24
C LEU A 281 19.64 -18.09 -29.33
N LYS A 282 20.90 -18.01 -29.75
CA LYS A 282 22.05 -18.46 -28.95
C LYS A 282 22.89 -17.32 -28.36
N ASP A 283 22.97 -16.19 -29.05
CA ASP A 283 23.68 -15.00 -28.60
C ASP A 283 22.76 -14.16 -27.71
N ILE A 284 22.89 -14.34 -26.39
CA ILE A 284 22.17 -13.57 -25.38
C ILE A 284 23.13 -12.97 -24.36
N LYS A 285 22.73 -11.83 -23.77
CA LYS A 285 23.33 -11.31 -22.53
C LYS A 285 22.28 -11.29 -21.43
N VAL A 286 22.69 -11.64 -20.22
CA VAL A 286 21.81 -11.71 -19.05
C VAL A 286 22.34 -10.74 -18.01
N THR A 287 21.44 -9.91 -17.48
CA THR A 287 21.77 -8.98 -16.40
C THR A 287 20.79 -9.16 -15.27
N HIS A 288 21.32 -9.41 -14.08
CA HIS A 288 20.59 -9.55 -12.83
C HIS A 288 21.35 -8.78 -11.75
N LYS A 289 20.62 -8.01 -10.94
CA LYS A 289 21.18 -7.37 -9.76
C LYS A 289 20.91 -8.32 -8.57
N PRO A 290 21.85 -8.54 -7.65
CA PRO A 290 21.60 -9.37 -6.48
C PRO A 290 20.34 -8.97 -5.73
N LYS A 291 19.57 -9.96 -5.25
CA LYS A 291 18.25 -9.79 -4.61
C LYS A 291 17.20 -9.04 -5.42
N SER A 292 17.42 -8.84 -6.72
CA SER A 292 16.42 -8.27 -7.62
C SER A 292 15.39 -9.32 -7.98
N ASP A 293 14.13 -8.91 -8.06
CA ASP A 293 13.05 -9.67 -8.65
C ASP A 293 13.14 -9.75 -10.19
N SER A 294 14.09 -9.04 -10.80
CA SER A 294 14.12 -8.79 -12.22
C SER A 294 15.43 -9.24 -12.86
N VAL A 295 15.34 -10.14 -13.82
CA VAL A 295 16.42 -10.56 -14.73
C VAL A 295 16.09 -10.07 -16.12
N LYS A 296 17.04 -9.43 -16.80
CA LYS A 296 16.86 -8.93 -18.16
C LYS A 296 17.73 -9.74 -19.11
N ILE A 297 17.09 -10.24 -20.17
CA ILE A 297 17.70 -11.06 -21.20
C ILE A 297 17.72 -10.22 -22.47
N TRP A 298 18.92 -9.85 -22.90
CA TRP A 298 19.17 -9.01 -24.06
C TRP A 298 19.57 -9.86 -25.25
N PHE A 299 19.06 -9.51 -26.43
CA PHE A 299 19.42 -10.17 -27.67
C PHE A 299 19.11 -9.31 -28.89
N ASP A 300 19.75 -9.60 -30.01
CA ASP A 300 19.47 -8.99 -31.29
C ASP A 300 18.44 -9.81 -32.08
N ALA A 301 17.17 -9.43 -31.95
CA ALA A 301 16.06 -10.11 -32.62
C ALA A 301 16.14 -10.04 -34.15
N VAL A 302 16.76 -9.00 -34.71
CA VAL A 302 16.87 -8.81 -36.16
C VAL A 302 17.97 -9.72 -36.71
N LYS A 303 19.15 -9.73 -36.07
CA LYS A 303 20.26 -10.59 -36.47
C LYS A 303 19.93 -12.08 -36.33
N SER A 304 19.15 -12.46 -35.31
CA SER A 304 18.74 -13.85 -35.07
C SER A 304 17.47 -14.27 -35.82
N ASP A 305 16.84 -13.38 -36.60
CA ASP A 305 15.56 -13.62 -37.29
C ASP A 305 14.46 -14.21 -36.37
N VAL A 306 14.30 -13.56 -35.20
CA VAL A 306 13.35 -13.97 -34.17
C VAL A 306 12.16 -13.01 -34.12
N GLY A 307 10.94 -13.55 -34.23
CA GLY A 307 9.70 -12.81 -34.01
C GLY A 307 9.44 -11.67 -35.01
N GLN A 308 10.05 -11.69 -36.19
CA GLN A 308 10.01 -10.57 -37.16
C GLN A 308 8.63 -10.34 -37.79
N THR A 309 7.85 -11.41 -37.96
CA THR A 309 6.55 -11.39 -38.65
C THR A 309 5.40 -11.81 -37.72
N VAL A 310 5.60 -12.90 -36.99
CA VAL A 310 4.64 -13.51 -36.06
C VAL A 310 5.22 -13.61 -34.67
N ASN A 311 4.37 -13.91 -33.68
CA ASN A 311 4.85 -14.28 -32.35
C ASN A 311 5.62 -15.61 -32.46
N GLU A 312 6.86 -15.61 -31.98
CA GLU A 312 7.72 -16.79 -31.97
C GLU A 312 7.91 -17.29 -30.54
N LYS A 313 7.84 -18.61 -30.36
CA LYS A 313 8.05 -19.24 -29.05
C LYS A 313 9.54 -19.19 -28.70
N LEU A 314 9.86 -18.49 -27.63
CA LEU A 314 11.18 -18.49 -26.99
C LEU A 314 11.14 -19.28 -25.70
N GLU A 315 12.20 -20.03 -25.44
CA GLU A 315 12.32 -20.88 -24.27
C GLU A 315 13.66 -20.63 -23.58
N PHE A 316 13.58 -20.37 -22.27
CA PHE A 316 14.73 -20.08 -21.43
C PHE A 316 14.72 -21.03 -20.24
N SER A 317 15.89 -21.59 -19.93
CA SER A 317 16.13 -22.25 -18.65
C SER A 317 16.60 -21.21 -17.64
N TYR A 318 16.19 -21.38 -16.39
CA TYR A 318 16.65 -20.55 -15.28
C TYR A 318 17.06 -21.41 -14.09
N ASP A 319 18.05 -20.95 -13.35
CA ASP A 319 18.51 -21.52 -12.08
C ASP A 319 18.69 -20.40 -11.06
N THR A 320 17.97 -20.50 -9.94
CA THR A 320 17.98 -19.55 -8.82
C THR A 320 18.77 -20.06 -7.61
N GLY A 321 19.41 -21.22 -7.71
CA GLY A 321 20.00 -21.98 -6.60
C GLY A 321 18.96 -22.73 -5.74
N VAL A 322 17.74 -22.21 -5.63
CA VAL A 322 16.62 -22.87 -4.93
C VAL A 322 15.79 -23.74 -5.88
N LYS A 323 15.58 -23.25 -7.11
CA LYS A 323 14.81 -23.93 -8.14
C LYS A 323 15.47 -23.77 -9.50
N GLN A 324 15.47 -24.85 -10.28
CA GLN A 324 15.83 -24.88 -11.68
C GLN A 324 14.63 -25.36 -12.51
N ASP A 325 14.29 -24.64 -13.58
CA ASP A 325 13.15 -24.97 -14.44
C ASP A 325 13.30 -24.30 -15.82
N THR A 326 12.34 -24.52 -16.71
CA THR A 326 12.19 -23.76 -17.96
C THR A 326 10.97 -22.86 -17.96
N VAL A 327 11.03 -21.81 -18.76
CA VAL A 327 9.91 -20.88 -18.96
C VAL A 327 9.86 -20.46 -20.42
N VAL A 328 8.63 -20.27 -20.89
CA VAL A 328 8.32 -19.96 -22.29
C VAL A 328 7.72 -18.56 -22.39
N SER A 329 8.11 -17.83 -23.43
CA SER A 329 7.46 -16.59 -23.83
C SER A 329 7.15 -16.62 -25.33
N PHE A 330 6.13 -15.89 -25.73
CA PHE A 330 5.85 -15.62 -27.14
C PHE A 330 6.30 -14.20 -27.44
N TYR A 331 7.33 -14.06 -28.26
CA TYR A 331 7.98 -12.79 -28.55
C TYR A 331 7.69 -12.33 -29.98
N LYS A 332 7.44 -11.04 -30.15
CA LYS A 332 7.33 -10.39 -31.46
C LYS A 332 8.18 -9.13 -31.47
N TYR A 333 9.03 -9.00 -32.47
CA TYR A 333 9.91 -7.84 -32.60
C TYR A 333 9.11 -6.57 -32.87
N ASN A 334 9.31 -5.56 -32.01
CA ASN A 334 8.67 -4.26 -32.15
C ASN A 334 9.68 -3.19 -32.60
N LYS A 335 9.58 -2.77 -33.87
CA LYS A 335 10.43 -1.74 -34.48
C LYS A 335 10.37 -0.35 -33.80
N LYS A 336 9.37 -0.10 -32.95
CA LYS A 336 9.26 1.15 -32.19
C LYS A 336 10.10 1.14 -30.91
N ASN A 337 10.53 -0.04 -30.45
CA ASN A 337 11.40 -0.17 -29.29
C ASN A 337 12.86 0.07 -29.73
N LEU A 338 13.19 1.32 -30.03
CA LEU A 338 14.58 1.72 -30.27
C LEU A 338 15.20 2.22 -28.96
N MET A 339 16.53 2.14 -28.86
CA MET A 339 17.24 2.72 -27.74
C MET A 339 17.09 4.24 -27.76
N ASP A 340 16.56 4.76 -26.66
CA ASP A 340 16.39 6.18 -26.45
C ASP A 340 17.00 6.62 -25.12
N VAL A 341 17.27 7.92 -25.00
CA VAL A 341 17.79 8.56 -23.80
C VAL A 341 17.02 9.84 -23.48
N ILE A 342 16.66 9.98 -22.21
CA ILE A 342 15.82 11.07 -21.70
C ILE A 342 16.42 11.69 -20.43
N SER A 343 16.00 12.91 -20.10
CA SER A 343 16.40 13.56 -18.84
C SER A 343 15.66 12.94 -17.66
N GLU A 344 16.36 12.67 -16.55
CA GLU A 344 15.78 12.14 -15.31
C GLU A 344 15.73 13.19 -14.18
N ASN A 345 15.94 14.47 -14.50
CA ASN A 345 16.13 15.54 -13.50
C ASN A 345 14.82 16.17 -12.98
N GLY A 346 13.66 15.65 -13.39
CA GLY A 346 12.35 16.15 -12.92
C GLY A 346 11.97 17.54 -13.45
N GLY A 347 12.60 17.99 -14.54
CA GLY A 347 12.32 19.27 -15.20
C GLY A 347 13.57 19.87 -15.83
N ALA A 348 13.46 21.15 -16.23
CA ALA A 348 14.59 21.93 -16.74
C ALA A 348 15.45 22.55 -15.62
N LEU A 349 14.96 22.59 -14.37
CA LEU A 349 15.73 23.10 -13.23
C LEU A 349 16.49 21.96 -12.54
N LEU A 350 17.82 22.07 -12.51
CA LEU A 350 18.71 21.14 -11.83
C LEU A 350 19.14 21.73 -10.49
N PRO A 351 19.02 21.00 -9.36
CA PRO A 351 19.55 21.47 -8.09
C PRO A 351 21.07 21.76 -8.16
N PRO A 352 21.56 22.80 -7.48
CA PRO A 352 22.98 23.11 -7.46
C PRO A 352 23.77 21.97 -6.82
N LYS A 353 25.06 21.84 -7.20
CA LYS A 353 25.96 20.76 -6.73
C LYS A 353 25.47 19.34 -7.03
N THR A 354 24.61 19.18 -8.04
CA THR A 354 24.17 17.85 -8.50
C THR A 354 24.62 17.60 -9.94
N ASP A 355 24.87 16.33 -10.26
CA ASP A 355 25.12 15.90 -11.62
C ASP A 355 23.85 15.98 -12.45
N PHE A 356 23.97 16.32 -13.74
CA PHE A 356 22.86 16.19 -14.67
C PHE A 356 22.70 14.72 -15.05
N LYS A 357 21.51 14.15 -14.83
CA LYS A 357 21.23 12.72 -15.01
C LYS A 357 20.47 12.44 -16.29
N ILE A 358 20.97 11.49 -17.08
CA ILE A 358 20.30 10.97 -18.28
C ILE A 358 19.96 9.52 -18.04
N SER A 359 18.72 9.12 -18.31
CA SER A 359 18.30 7.73 -18.28
C SER A 359 18.16 7.17 -19.69
N SER A 360 18.43 5.88 -19.85
CA SER A 360 18.23 5.15 -21.10
C SER A 360 17.13 4.10 -20.95
N THR A 361 16.40 3.85 -22.03
CA THR A 361 15.44 2.74 -22.13
C THR A 361 16.13 1.37 -22.20
N TYR A 362 17.46 1.34 -22.46
CA TYR A 362 18.29 0.15 -22.55
C TYR A 362 19.40 0.22 -21.49
N LEU A 363 19.96 -0.95 -21.15
CA LEU A 363 21.15 -0.98 -20.32
C LEU A 363 22.31 -0.35 -21.09
N ILE A 364 23.13 0.44 -20.42
CA ILE A 364 24.24 1.15 -21.04
C ILE A 364 25.51 0.33 -20.83
N ASP A 365 26.14 -0.09 -21.93
CA ASP A 365 27.41 -0.81 -21.93
C ASP A 365 28.59 0.17 -22.09
N LYS A 366 28.49 1.10 -23.03
CA LYS A 366 29.55 2.08 -23.34
C LYS A 366 29.01 3.45 -23.71
N ILE A 367 29.82 4.47 -23.45
CA ILE A 367 29.57 5.86 -23.81
C ILE A 367 30.82 6.48 -24.45
N ASN A 368 30.61 7.44 -25.34
CA ASN A 368 31.64 8.19 -26.07
C ASN A 368 31.52 9.70 -25.78
N PRO A 369 31.81 10.14 -24.54
CA PRO A 369 31.57 11.52 -24.12
C PRO A 369 32.46 12.54 -24.80
N GLU A 370 33.58 12.13 -25.38
CA GLU A 370 34.47 12.97 -26.19
C GLU A 370 33.78 13.57 -27.42
N LYS A 371 32.66 12.98 -27.84
CA LYS A 371 31.85 13.47 -28.97
C LYS A 371 30.70 14.38 -28.53
N TRP A 372 30.49 14.56 -27.24
CA TRP A 372 29.38 15.36 -26.71
C TRP A 372 29.83 16.80 -26.51
N THR A 373 28.86 17.71 -26.41
CA THR A 373 29.17 19.12 -26.19
C THR A 373 28.23 19.68 -25.13
N LEU A 374 28.80 20.27 -24.08
CA LEU A 374 28.09 21.05 -23.09
C LEU A 374 28.40 22.53 -23.33
N LYS A 375 27.37 23.35 -23.48
CA LYS A 375 27.51 24.80 -23.67
C LYS A 375 26.80 25.57 -22.56
N ILE A 376 27.34 26.72 -22.18
CA ILE A 376 26.71 27.68 -21.25
C ILE A 376 26.08 28.88 -21.98
N ASP A 377 26.53 29.14 -23.21
CA ASP A 377 25.95 30.11 -24.14
C ASP A 377 26.18 29.65 -25.60
N SER A 378 25.86 30.48 -26.60
CA SER A 378 25.99 30.10 -28.03
C SER A 378 27.42 29.74 -28.44
N THR A 379 28.42 30.28 -27.76
CA THR A 379 29.84 30.25 -28.12
C THR A 379 30.74 29.52 -27.12
N THR A 380 30.37 29.49 -25.84
CA THR A 380 31.22 28.98 -24.76
C THR A 380 30.93 27.52 -24.46
N VAL A 381 31.93 26.66 -24.69
CA VAL A 381 31.89 25.24 -24.32
C VAL A 381 32.38 25.10 -22.88
N GLN A 382 31.59 24.41 -22.06
CA GLN A 382 31.88 24.10 -20.66
C GLN A 382 32.52 22.71 -20.57
N PRO A 383 33.69 22.55 -19.92
CA PRO A 383 34.26 21.23 -19.64
C PRO A 383 33.34 20.37 -18.76
N PHE A 384 33.26 19.08 -19.04
CA PHE A 384 32.47 18.13 -18.25
C PHE A 384 33.09 16.74 -18.29
N THR A 385 32.63 15.87 -17.41
CA THR A 385 32.86 14.43 -17.47
C THR A 385 31.52 13.71 -17.51
N ALA A 386 31.50 12.52 -18.10
CA ALA A 386 30.32 11.66 -18.10
C ALA A 386 30.72 10.24 -17.73
N LYS A 387 29.91 9.61 -16.88
CA LYS A 387 30.11 8.22 -16.45
C LYS A 387 28.78 7.49 -16.35
N ILE A 388 28.77 6.19 -16.59
CA ILE A 388 27.63 5.32 -16.27
C ILE A 388 27.56 5.22 -14.74
N SER A 389 26.36 5.33 -14.17
CA SER A 389 26.18 5.26 -12.72
C SER A 389 26.52 3.86 -12.20
N GLU A 390 27.34 3.80 -11.15
CA GLU A 390 27.72 2.55 -10.47
C GLU A 390 26.53 1.87 -9.79
N THR A 391 25.49 2.65 -9.46
CA THR A 391 24.29 2.15 -8.75
C THR A 391 23.11 1.88 -9.70
N ASN A 392 23.15 2.43 -10.91
CA ASN A 392 22.10 2.27 -11.92
C ASN A 392 22.70 2.24 -13.34
N PRO A 393 22.84 1.07 -13.97
CA PRO A 393 23.47 0.94 -15.29
C PRO A 393 22.62 1.49 -16.46
N TYR A 394 21.45 2.05 -16.18
CA TYR A 394 20.61 2.77 -17.14
C TYR A 394 20.82 4.27 -17.10
N GLN A 395 21.66 4.76 -16.19
CA GLN A 395 21.84 6.17 -15.93
C GLN A 395 23.25 6.62 -16.26
N ILE A 396 23.37 7.78 -16.89
CA ILE A 396 24.62 8.49 -17.13
C ILE A 396 24.61 9.73 -16.26
N LEU A 397 25.69 9.94 -15.51
CA LEU A 397 25.93 11.11 -14.69
C LEU A 397 26.85 12.05 -15.44
N ILE A 398 26.40 13.30 -15.66
CA ILE A 398 27.19 14.37 -16.26
C ILE A 398 27.61 15.33 -15.17
N THR A 399 28.92 15.37 -14.91
CA THR A 399 29.53 16.21 -13.85
C THR A 399 30.29 17.35 -14.50
N SER A 400 30.07 18.56 -14.00
CA SER A 400 30.77 19.79 -14.40
C SER A 400 30.76 20.78 -13.25
N ASP A 401 31.57 21.84 -13.32
CA ASP A 401 31.53 22.99 -12.42
C ASP A 401 30.34 23.90 -12.76
N PHE A 402 29.15 23.36 -12.60
CA PHE A 402 27.88 24.03 -12.87
C PHE A 402 27.71 25.30 -12.01
N ILE A 403 27.41 26.43 -12.66
CA ILE A 403 27.23 27.73 -12.02
C ILE A 403 25.74 27.97 -11.76
N SER A 404 25.38 28.26 -10.51
CA SER A 404 24.01 28.60 -10.12
C SER A 404 23.43 29.77 -10.94
N GLY A 405 22.17 29.63 -11.34
CA GLY A 405 21.42 30.60 -12.15
C GLY A 405 21.81 30.63 -13.63
N LYS A 406 22.69 29.75 -14.09
CA LYS A 406 23.11 29.67 -15.50
C LYS A 406 22.39 28.55 -16.23
N LYS A 407 22.14 28.79 -17.52
CA LYS A 407 21.55 27.83 -18.45
C LYS A 407 22.64 27.06 -19.16
N TYR A 408 22.37 25.79 -19.40
CA TYR A 408 23.27 24.86 -20.06
C TYR A 408 22.52 24.10 -21.14
N GLN A 409 23.25 23.76 -22.19
CA GLN A 409 22.79 22.96 -23.30
C GLN A 409 23.76 21.79 -23.51
N LEU A 410 23.30 20.57 -23.23
CA LEU A 410 24.04 19.35 -23.51
C LEU A 410 23.56 18.73 -24.82
N THR A 411 24.47 18.47 -25.74
CA THR A 411 24.20 17.81 -27.02
C THR A 411 24.90 16.46 -27.08
N ILE A 412 24.12 15.41 -27.32
CA ILE A 412 24.56 14.02 -27.44
C ILE A 412 24.27 13.55 -28.86
N PRO A 413 25.27 13.30 -29.70
CA PRO A 413 25.05 12.79 -31.05
C PRO A 413 24.49 11.36 -31.05
N LYS A 414 23.79 10.98 -32.13
CA LYS A 414 23.42 9.59 -32.38
C LYS A 414 24.63 8.65 -32.34
N THR A 415 24.42 7.39 -31.96
CA THR A 415 25.42 6.30 -31.93
C THR A 415 26.58 6.46 -30.94
N THR A 416 26.47 7.38 -29.97
CA THR A 416 27.51 7.64 -28.97
C THR A 416 27.23 7.01 -27.60
N ILE A 417 26.03 6.44 -27.42
CA ILE A 417 25.64 5.62 -26.27
C ILE A 417 25.25 4.27 -26.83
N SER A 418 25.86 3.19 -26.32
CA SER A 418 25.60 1.82 -26.77
C SER A 418 25.18 0.91 -25.63
N SER A 419 24.18 0.10 -25.91
CA SER A 419 23.88 -1.13 -25.18
C SER A 419 24.65 -2.31 -25.79
N TYR A 420 24.30 -3.55 -25.41
CA TYR A 420 24.94 -4.76 -25.95
C TYR A 420 24.70 -4.95 -27.45
N TYR A 421 23.47 -4.67 -27.91
CA TYR A 421 23.04 -4.94 -29.29
C TYR A 421 22.43 -3.72 -29.99
N GLU A 422 22.38 -2.56 -29.32
CA GLU A 422 21.70 -1.37 -29.84
C GLU A 422 22.46 -0.09 -29.49
N LYS A 423 22.23 0.98 -30.25
CA LYS A 423 22.77 2.31 -29.97
C LYS A 423 21.68 3.37 -30.00
N ASN A 424 21.89 4.51 -29.36
CA ASN A 424 20.94 5.62 -29.45
C ASN A 424 20.75 6.05 -30.92
N ALA A 425 19.52 5.93 -31.42
CA ALA A 425 19.23 6.11 -32.85
C ALA A 425 19.31 7.58 -33.29
N GLU A 426 18.94 8.50 -32.39
CA GLU A 426 18.86 9.93 -32.66
C GLU A 426 19.83 10.75 -31.79
N SER A 427 20.20 11.92 -32.30
CA SER A 427 20.90 12.92 -31.51
C SER A 427 19.92 13.59 -30.55
N LYS A 428 20.34 13.84 -29.32
CA LYS A 428 19.53 14.49 -28.28
C LYS A 428 20.16 15.81 -27.85
N ARG A 429 19.27 16.75 -27.52
CA ARG A 429 19.60 18.05 -26.92
C ARG A 429 18.85 18.16 -25.60
N PHE A 430 19.56 18.48 -24.54
CA PHE A 430 19.01 18.75 -23.23
C PHE A 430 19.35 20.18 -22.82
N ASP A 431 18.31 21.00 -22.62
CA ASP A 431 18.44 22.35 -22.08
C ASP A 431 18.03 22.33 -20.61
N PHE A 432 18.87 22.87 -19.73
CA PHE A 432 18.62 22.93 -18.30
C PHE A 432 19.22 24.19 -17.68
N GLU A 433 18.74 24.57 -16.51
CA GLU A 433 19.22 25.69 -15.73
C GLU A 433 19.58 25.20 -14.32
N ILE A 434 20.70 25.65 -13.81
CA ILE A 434 21.10 25.33 -12.44
C ILE A 434 20.33 26.25 -11.53
N ASP A 435 19.53 25.68 -10.63
CA ASP A 435 18.77 26.46 -9.67
C ASP A 435 19.72 27.15 -8.69
N LYS A 436 19.23 28.21 -8.07
CA LYS A 436 20.01 29.01 -7.12
C LYS A 436 20.06 28.33 -5.76
N ILE A 437 21.24 28.32 -5.15
CA ILE A 437 21.44 27.76 -3.81
C ILE A 437 20.54 28.42 -2.75
N GLU A 438 20.13 29.67 -2.96
CA GLU A 438 19.20 30.40 -2.08
C GLU A 438 17.80 29.78 -2.00
N ASN A 439 17.43 28.92 -2.95
CA ASN A 439 16.15 28.22 -2.96
C ASN A 439 16.14 26.95 -2.10
N TYR A 440 17.28 26.56 -1.50
CA TYR A 440 17.44 25.29 -0.79
C TYR A 440 17.84 25.47 0.67
N GLY A 441 17.50 24.49 1.49
CA GLY A 441 17.91 24.40 2.90
C GLY A 441 18.90 23.27 3.16
N LEU A 442 19.35 23.19 4.41
CA LEU A 442 20.23 22.14 4.93
C LEU A 442 19.60 21.51 6.17
N LEU A 443 19.71 20.18 6.30
CA LEU A 443 19.30 19.44 7.49
C LEU A 443 20.49 18.72 8.09
N LYS A 444 20.71 18.91 9.38
CA LYS A 444 21.63 18.10 10.19
C LYS A 444 20.83 17.25 11.17
N VAL A 445 21.04 15.94 11.15
CA VAL A 445 20.41 14.99 12.06
C VAL A 445 21.48 14.41 12.99
N GLU A 446 21.30 14.63 14.28
CA GLU A 446 22.16 14.15 15.36
C GLU A 446 21.45 13.03 16.12
N LEU A 447 22.02 11.82 16.08
CA LEU A 447 21.43 10.61 16.65
C LEU A 447 22.04 10.30 18.02
N GLN A 448 21.18 10.15 19.01
CA GLN A 448 21.52 9.52 20.28
C GLN A 448 21.15 8.03 20.21
N ASN A 449 21.99 7.17 20.78
CA ASN A 449 21.85 5.72 20.64
C ASN A 449 21.81 5.28 19.16
N ALA A 450 22.68 5.87 18.33
CA ALA A 450 22.77 5.55 16.91
C ALA A 450 23.04 4.05 16.68
N PRO A 451 22.56 3.46 15.57
CA PRO A 451 22.81 2.06 15.26
C PRO A 451 24.32 1.81 15.13
N THR A 452 24.80 0.67 15.63
CA THR A 452 26.20 0.26 15.48
C THR A 452 26.51 -0.23 14.06
N LYS A 453 25.47 -0.62 13.32
CA LYS A 453 25.54 -1.09 11.93
C LYS A 453 25.24 0.05 10.96
N LYS A 454 25.54 -0.15 9.67
CA LYS A 454 25.17 0.81 8.64
C LYS A 454 23.65 0.92 8.53
N TYR A 455 23.17 2.08 8.12
CA TYR A 455 21.74 2.34 7.99
C TYR A 455 21.47 3.34 6.87
N TRP A 456 20.25 3.29 6.33
CA TRP A 456 19.71 4.35 5.49
C TRP A 456 18.99 5.36 6.38
N LEU A 457 19.40 6.63 6.32
CA LEU A 457 18.57 7.74 6.78
C LEU A 457 17.82 8.28 5.57
N GLN A 458 16.49 8.24 5.64
CA GLN A 458 15.57 8.65 4.57
C GLN A 458 14.76 9.87 4.99
N LEU A 459 14.56 10.79 4.04
CA LEU A 459 13.60 11.88 4.12
C LEU A 459 12.42 11.55 3.20
N LEU A 460 11.28 11.25 3.80
CA LEU A 460 10.05 10.89 3.12
C LEU A 460 9.15 12.12 2.95
N ASP A 461 8.40 12.18 1.84
CA ASP A 461 7.32 13.14 1.67
C ASP A 461 6.00 12.68 2.36
N SER A 462 4.95 13.48 2.21
CA SER A 462 3.61 13.20 2.76
C SER A 462 2.92 11.94 2.19
N SER A 463 3.42 11.44 1.07
CA SER A 463 3.00 10.20 0.42
C SER A 463 3.87 9.00 0.80
N GLU A 464 4.75 9.17 1.81
CA GLU A 464 5.67 8.16 2.33
C GLU A 464 6.78 7.75 1.34
N LYS A 465 6.95 8.52 0.26
CA LYS A 465 7.99 8.28 -0.73
C LYS A 465 9.31 8.87 -0.25
N ALA A 466 10.37 8.07 -0.25
CA ALA A 466 11.72 8.56 0.01
C ALA A 466 12.20 9.48 -1.12
N ILE A 467 12.34 10.78 -0.81
CA ILE A 467 12.83 11.80 -1.75
C ILE A 467 14.35 11.95 -1.63
N TYR A 468 14.88 11.82 -0.41
CA TYR A 468 16.32 11.83 -0.15
C TYR A 468 16.69 10.64 0.73
N GLN A 469 17.88 10.10 0.51
CA GLN A 469 18.43 9.06 1.37
C GLN A 469 19.96 9.08 1.39
N LYS A 470 20.55 8.67 2.51
CA LYS A 470 22.00 8.41 2.65
C LYS A 470 22.21 7.09 3.37
N TYR A 471 23.04 6.20 2.79
CA TYR A 471 23.53 4.99 3.45
C TYR A 471 24.83 5.31 4.18
N THR A 472 24.83 5.19 5.50
CA THR A 472 25.92 5.73 6.33
C THR A 472 26.05 5.01 7.68
N SER A 473 26.98 5.46 8.51
CA SER A 473 27.24 4.98 9.86
C SER A 473 27.61 6.17 10.76
N GLY A 474 27.44 6.03 12.06
CA GLY A 474 27.79 7.07 13.05
C GLY A 474 26.56 7.83 13.56
N SER A 475 26.80 8.95 14.25
CA SER A 475 25.74 9.68 14.96
C SER A 475 25.34 11.01 14.31
N SER A 476 26.00 11.45 13.24
CA SER A 476 25.70 12.74 12.58
C SER A 476 25.55 12.54 11.09
N VAL A 477 24.40 12.94 10.54
CA VAL A 477 24.11 12.88 9.10
C VAL A 477 23.66 14.25 8.62
N THR A 478 24.26 14.75 7.54
CA THR A 478 23.90 16.04 6.94
C THR A 478 23.33 15.84 5.54
N PHE A 479 22.21 16.49 5.25
CA PHE A 479 21.63 16.62 3.91
C PHE A 479 21.70 18.08 3.49
N ASP A 480 22.43 18.35 2.42
CA ASP A 480 22.53 19.65 1.78
C ASP A 480 21.65 19.71 0.53
N VAL A 481 21.30 20.93 0.11
CA VAL A 481 20.50 21.20 -1.09
C VAL A 481 19.11 20.51 -1.05
N LEU A 482 18.42 20.65 0.09
CA LEU A 482 17.07 20.15 0.27
C LEU A 482 16.04 21.16 -0.24
N LYS A 483 15.06 20.67 -1.00
CA LYS A 483 13.91 21.50 -1.39
C LYS A 483 13.13 21.90 -0.13
N PRO A 484 12.63 23.15 -0.03
CA PRO A 484 11.79 23.56 1.09
C PRO A 484 10.51 22.75 1.15
N ALA A 485 10.35 21.99 2.24
CA ALA A 485 9.17 21.20 2.55
C ALA A 485 9.26 20.69 4.00
N GLU A 486 8.21 20.02 4.45
CA GLU A 486 8.28 19.17 5.63
C GLU A 486 8.58 17.74 5.22
N TYR A 487 9.58 17.13 5.87
CA TYR A 487 9.97 15.75 5.63
C TYR A 487 9.80 14.89 6.86
N ILE A 488 9.38 13.65 6.66
CA ILE A 488 9.40 12.62 7.70
C ILE A 488 10.79 11.97 7.68
N ILE A 489 11.43 11.85 8.84
CA ILE A 489 12.73 11.18 8.96
C ILE A 489 12.51 9.71 9.32
N ARG A 490 13.09 8.80 8.55
CA ARG A 490 13.08 7.36 8.82
C ARG A 490 14.50 6.79 8.78
N ILE A 491 14.79 5.86 9.68
CA ILE A 491 16.00 5.04 9.65
C ILE A 491 15.62 3.59 9.36
N LEU A 492 16.34 2.95 8.45
CA LEU A 492 16.31 1.52 8.17
C LEU A 492 17.72 0.97 8.42
N VAL A 493 17.88 0.08 9.39
CA VAL A 493 19.20 -0.47 9.76
C VAL A 493 19.48 -1.72 8.95
N ASP A 494 20.67 -1.79 8.34
CA ASP A 494 21.19 -2.95 7.63
C ASP A 494 21.94 -3.82 8.64
N ASN A 495 21.20 -4.61 9.41
CA ASN A 495 21.73 -5.35 10.56
C ASN A 495 22.77 -6.39 10.15
N ASN A 496 22.63 -6.95 8.95
CA ASN A 496 23.55 -7.94 8.39
C ASN A 496 24.54 -7.37 7.34
N GLU A 497 24.51 -6.06 7.08
CA GLU A 497 25.41 -5.33 6.19
C GLU A 497 25.45 -5.84 4.74
N ASN A 498 24.32 -6.37 4.26
CA ASN A 498 24.22 -6.92 2.90
C ASN A 498 23.80 -5.88 1.85
N GLY A 499 23.56 -4.63 2.26
CA GLY A 499 23.17 -3.54 1.36
C GLY A 499 21.68 -3.49 1.03
N TYR A 500 20.84 -4.26 1.74
CA TYR A 500 19.38 -4.24 1.66
C TYR A 500 18.78 -4.21 3.06
N TRP A 501 17.60 -3.60 3.22
CA TRP A 501 16.82 -3.75 4.43
C TRP A 501 15.91 -4.98 4.30
N ASP A 502 16.14 -6.00 5.11
CA ASP A 502 15.44 -7.28 4.96
C ASP A 502 14.09 -7.30 5.73
N PRO A 503 12.99 -7.73 5.06
CA PRO A 503 11.68 -7.91 5.69
C PRO A 503 11.62 -9.16 6.58
N ALA A 504 10.52 -9.33 7.33
CA ALA A 504 10.34 -10.49 8.20
C ALA A 504 10.12 -11.77 7.37
N ASP A 505 10.85 -12.84 7.70
CA ASP A 505 10.69 -14.15 7.10
C ASP A 505 10.07 -15.11 8.12
N PHE A 506 8.75 -15.27 8.01
CA PHE A 506 8.00 -16.12 8.94
C PHE A 506 8.30 -17.61 8.79
N GLU A 507 8.64 -18.08 7.58
CA GLU A 507 8.96 -19.49 7.34
C GLU A 507 10.21 -19.91 8.10
N THR A 508 11.21 -19.03 8.16
CA THR A 508 12.46 -19.26 8.92
C THR A 508 12.43 -18.66 10.33
N SER A 509 11.32 -18.04 10.73
CA SER A 509 11.20 -17.29 12.00
C SER A 509 12.28 -16.22 12.18
N THR A 510 12.65 -15.55 11.09
CA THR A 510 13.61 -14.44 11.09
C THR A 510 12.86 -13.11 11.14
N PHE A 511 13.17 -12.28 12.13
CA PHE A 511 12.59 -10.94 12.24
C PHE A 511 13.08 -10.02 11.12
N ALA A 512 12.27 -9.01 10.78
CA ALA A 512 12.74 -7.92 9.94
C ALA A 512 13.87 -7.15 10.63
N GLU A 513 14.66 -6.44 9.83
CA GLU A 513 15.69 -5.58 10.38
C GLU A 513 15.10 -4.31 11.02
N ASP A 514 15.90 -3.66 11.86
CA ASP A 514 15.38 -2.56 12.67
C ASP A 514 14.99 -1.36 11.82
N SER A 515 13.92 -0.70 12.25
CA SER A 515 13.43 0.53 11.63
C SER A 515 12.91 1.49 12.69
N TYR A 516 13.14 2.77 12.45
CA TYR A 516 12.80 3.86 13.35
C TYR A 516 12.19 5.01 12.54
N THR A 517 11.18 5.66 13.12
CA THR A 517 10.55 6.85 12.53
C THR A 517 10.63 7.98 13.54
N TYR A 518 11.10 9.15 13.11
CA TYR A 518 11.19 10.30 13.99
C TYR A 518 9.79 10.84 14.31
N TYR A 519 9.55 11.15 15.58
CA TYR A 519 8.23 11.56 16.09
C TYR A 519 7.76 12.94 15.59
N LYS A 520 8.62 13.69 14.89
CA LYS A 520 8.32 14.99 14.27
C LYS A 520 8.73 14.99 12.81
N THR A 521 8.22 15.96 12.08
CA THR A 521 8.74 16.33 10.77
C THR A 521 9.93 17.29 10.90
N ALA A 522 10.86 17.19 9.96
CA ALA A 522 11.89 18.20 9.75
C ALA A 522 11.35 19.26 8.78
N VAL A 523 11.24 20.50 9.26
CA VAL A 523 10.82 21.64 8.44
C VAL A 523 12.05 22.24 7.77
N ILE A 524 12.07 22.22 6.44
CA ILE A 524 13.17 22.78 5.64
C ILE A 524 12.73 24.09 5.02
N ARG A 525 13.56 25.12 5.19
CA ARG A 525 13.36 26.44 4.61
C ARG A 525 14.58 26.84 3.77
N PRO A 526 14.39 27.66 2.73
CA PRO A 526 15.51 28.17 1.94
C PRO A 526 16.49 28.95 2.81
N LEU A 527 17.79 28.84 2.54
CA LEU A 527 18.90 29.49 3.27
C LEU A 527 19.03 29.14 4.76
N TRP A 528 18.23 28.20 5.28
CA TRP A 528 18.25 27.81 6.68
C TRP A 528 18.98 26.49 6.88
N THR A 529 19.66 26.38 8.02
CA THR A 529 20.18 25.12 8.55
C THR A 529 19.25 24.66 9.68
N SER A 530 18.50 23.60 9.42
CA SER A 530 17.69 22.91 10.43
C SER A 530 18.55 21.84 11.10
N THR A 531 18.51 21.76 12.44
CA THR A 531 19.20 20.71 13.21
C THR A 531 18.18 19.95 14.04
N GLU A 532 18.11 18.64 13.86
CA GLU A 532 17.25 17.74 14.61
C GLU A 532 18.10 16.80 15.47
N THR A 533 17.77 16.68 16.75
CA THR A 533 18.38 15.70 17.65
C THR A 533 17.38 14.61 17.95
N TRP A 534 17.75 13.36 17.68
CA TRP A 534 16.86 12.22 17.78
C TRP A 534 17.49 11.11 18.61
N ASP A 535 16.88 10.79 19.75
CA ASP A 535 17.16 9.57 20.50
C ASP A 535 16.35 8.40 19.93
N LEU A 536 17.01 7.35 19.45
CA LEU A 536 16.35 6.16 18.92
C LEU A 536 15.62 5.33 19.99
N LYS A 537 15.78 5.64 21.28
CA LYS A 537 14.98 5.07 22.39
C LYS A 537 13.69 5.84 22.65
N ASP A 538 13.46 6.96 21.99
CA ASP A 538 12.22 7.71 22.11
C ASP A 538 11.02 6.90 21.61
N THR A 539 10.00 6.75 22.45
CA THR A 539 8.80 5.95 22.16
C THR A 539 7.65 6.79 21.62
N ARG A 540 7.83 8.10 21.44
CA ARG A 540 6.81 8.96 20.83
C ARG A 540 6.61 8.57 19.37
N VAL A 541 5.36 8.65 18.93
CA VAL A 541 4.96 8.31 17.57
C VAL A 541 4.70 9.60 16.80
N LEU A 542 4.99 9.59 15.50
CA LEU A 542 4.72 10.72 14.62
C LEU A 542 3.21 11.03 14.57
N ASP A 543 2.84 12.28 14.89
CA ASP A 543 1.47 12.76 14.80
C ASP A 543 1.26 13.53 13.49
N ILE A 544 0.61 12.87 12.53
CA ILE A 544 0.39 13.41 11.18
C ILE A 544 -0.85 14.33 11.12
N SER A 545 -1.67 14.41 12.18
CA SER A 545 -2.76 15.39 12.22
C SER A 545 -2.28 16.84 12.14
N LYS A 546 -0.99 17.07 12.47
CA LYS A 546 -0.30 18.36 12.38
C LYS A 546 0.41 18.57 11.03
N PHE A 547 0.41 17.57 10.16
CA PHE A 547 1.01 17.65 8.83
C PHE A 547 0.08 18.43 7.92
N GLY A 548 0.52 19.62 7.48
CA GLY A 548 -0.26 20.46 6.55
C GLY A 548 -0.64 19.66 5.30
N THR A 549 -1.93 19.58 4.99
CA THR A 549 -2.40 19.00 3.72
C THR A 549 -1.72 19.74 2.57
N ALA A 550 -0.86 19.05 1.83
CA ALA A 550 -0.29 19.55 0.59
C ALA A 550 -1.41 19.65 -0.47
N THR A 551 -2.21 20.71 -0.40
CA THR A 551 -3.19 21.07 -1.42
C THR A 551 -3.49 22.57 -1.30
N SER A 552 -2.58 23.43 -1.78
CA SER A 552 -2.94 24.82 -2.19
C SER A 552 -1.82 25.67 -2.79
N ALA A 553 -0.58 25.19 -2.97
CA ALA A 553 0.47 26.04 -3.56
C ALA A 553 0.43 26.14 -5.11
N ALA A 554 -0.29 25.25 -5.81
CA ALA A 554 -0.33 25.24 -7.29
C ALA A 554 -1.49 26.06 -7.91
N LYS A 555 -2.36 26.70 -7.12
CA LYS A 555 -3.51 27.49 -7.62
C LYS A 555 -3.35 29.01 -7.51
N ALA A 556 -2.26 29.51 -6.93
CA ALA A 556 -2.05 30.95 -6.75
C ALA A 556 -1.39 31.67 -7.93
N GLN A 557 -0.90 30.96 -8.95
CA GLN A 557 -0.25 31.58 -10.13
C GLN A 557 -1.09 31.58 -11.42
N SER A 558 -2.34 31.08 -11.40
CA SER A 558 -3.20 31.03 -12.59
C SER A 558 -4.30 32.10 -12.65
N ASN A 559 -4.35 33.04 -11.69
CA ASN A 559 -5.45 34.01 -11.58
C ASN A 559 -5.06 35.49 -11.77
N GLU A 560 -3.89 35.81 -12.32
CA GLU A 560 -3.51 37.20 -12.65
C GLU A 560 -3.52 37.56 -14.14
N ASN A 561 -3.92 36.65 -15.04
CA ASN A 561 -4.02 36.96 -16.48
C ASN A 561 -5.44 36.73 -17.02
N LYS A 562 -6.42 37.51 -16.54
CA LYS A 562 -7.69 37.75 -17.25
C LYS A 562 -8.27 39.12 -16.88
N SER A 563 -7.73 40.17 -17.47
CA SER A 563 -8.40 41.45 -17.61
C SER A 563 -7.75 42.20 -18.77
N THR A 564 -8.46 42.24 -19.90
CA THR A 564 -8.56 43.37 -20.86
C THR A 564 -9.15 42.85 -22.17
N LYS A 565 -10.45 43.07 -22.40
CA LYS A 565 -11.00 43.26 -23.75
C LYS A 565 -12.16 44.25 -23.70
N SER A 566 -11.94 45.39 -24.33
CA SER A 566 -12.93 46.42 -24.65
C SER A 566 -13.81 46.01 -25.85
N PRO A 567 -14.95 46.68 -26.08
CA PRO A 567 -16.08 46.15 -26.85
C PRO A 567 -16.23 46.76 -28.26
N THR A 568 -16.85 45.99 -29.17
CA THR A 568 -17.61 46.49 -30.33
C THR A 568 -18.51 45.34 -30.83
N ASN A 569 -19.81 45.32 -30.56
CA ASN A 569 -20.96 46.01 -31.19
C ASN A 569 -21.43 45.39 -32.53
N ASN A 570 -22.68 44.91 -32.49
CA ASN A 570 -23.69 44.80 -33.56
C ASN A 570 -23.41 43.86 -34.75
N SER A 571 -24.36 43.10 -35.31
CA SER A 571 -25.81 42.91 -35.11
C SER A 571 -26.32 41.95 -36.21
N ILE A 572 -27.61 41.54 -36.10
CA ILE A 572 -28.53 41.06 -37.17
C ILE A 572 -28.65 39.52 -37.27
N GLN A 573 -29.70 38.95 -36.64
CA GLN A 573 -30.98 38.43 -37.22
C GLN A 573 -30.83 37.05 -37.90
N ASN A 574 -31.78 36.11 -37.90
CA ASN A 574 -33.17 36.03 -37.47
C ASN A 574 -33.59 34.55 -37.41
N ASN A 575 -34.52 34.25 -36.50
CA ASN A 575 -35.66 33.32 -36.54
C ASN A 575 -35.69 32.10 -37.50
N ASN A 576 -35.99 30.93 -36.93
CA ASN A 576 -37.23 30.11 -37.13
C ASN A 576 -36.97 28.66 -36.69
N SER A 577 -37.63 28.15 -35.64
CA SER A 577 -38.96 27.48 -35.62
C SER A 577 -39.02 26.17 -36.42
N GLY A 578 -39.37 25.05 -35.77
CA GLY A 578 -39.69 23.82 -36.50
C GLY A 578 -39.76 22.52 -35.68
N THR A 579 -40.83 22.37 -34.91
CA THR A 579 -41.35 21.10 -34.35
C THR A 579 -41.50 19.96 -35.37
N ARG A 580 -41.16 18.73 -34.97
CA ARG A 580 -42.01 17.50 -34.91
C ARG A 580 -41.20 16.22 -35.12
N GLY A 581 -41.54 15.18 -34.35
CA GLY A 581 -41.66 13.83 -34.92
C GLY A 581 -41.02 12.71 -34.11
N ASN A 582 -41.84 12.04 -33.30
CA ASN A 582 -41.64 10.69 -32.77
C ASN A 582 -41.01 9.72 -33.79
N LYS A 583 -40.13 8.83 -33.30
CA LYS A 583 -40.33 7.39 -33.49
C LYS A 583 -39.52 6.55 -32.50
N GLU A 584 -40.24 5.60 -31.95
CA GLU A 584 -39.89 4.60 -30.97
C GLU A 584 -39.44 3.30 -31.69
N LEU A 585 -38.82 2.39 -30.92
CA LEU A 585 -38.61 0.95 -31.13
C LEU A 585 -37.38 0.40 -31.90
N GLN A 586 -36.46 -0.10 -31.08
CA GLN A 586 -36.07 -1.52 -30.92
C GLN A 586 -35.06 -2.25 -31.83
N LEU A 587 -34.07 -2.81 -31.11
CA LEU A 587 -33.53 -4.19 -31.10
C LEU A 587 -32.56 -4.71 -32.18
N ARG A 588 -31.48 -5.31 -31.63
CA ARG A 588 -30.62 -6.42 -32.09
C ARG A 588 -29.61 -6.06 -33.20
N ARG A 589 -28.35 -6.47 -33.13
CA ARG A 589 -27.70 -7.63 -32.49
C ARG A 589 -26.46 -7.23 -31.68
#